data_AF-A0AAE0PLZ7-F1
#
_entry.id   AF-A0AAE0PLZ7-F1
#
_cell.length_a   1.000
_cell.length_b   1.000
_cell.length_c   1.000
_cell.angle_alpha   90.00
_cell.angle_beta   90.00
_cell.angle_gamma   90.00
#
_symmetry.space_group_name_H-M   'P 1'
#
loop_
_entity.id
_entity.type
_entity.pdbx_description
1 polymer ?
#
loop_
_entity_poly.entity_id
_entity_poly.type
_entity_poly.pdbx_seq_one_letter_code
_entity_poly.pdbx_strand_id
1 'polypeptide(L)'
;MPPGLPPSHLPLLLHLLIETPASLSFLLRPESQLPLLSYSSSSSSSSTRSSTSRATEITKITQRESTEARLILCNFGGLLLAVNLVVAYLLFGLGGIPDEVKGEVVRGVTGCLSVYHLFPMWRAWKRMKMAKQAPGKGEKGKAVDETEKTLGGPLIHFLVHLLVGMLMGGVGLGLL
;
A
#
# COMPACT_ATOMS: atom_id res chain seq x y z
N MET A 1 -23.03 17.28 4.31
CA MET A 1 -22.64 16.06 5.04
C MET A 1 -23.90 15.49 5.66
N PRO A 2 -24.21 14.19 5.51
CA PRO A 2 -25.38 13.60 6.17
C PRO A 2 -25.18 13.66 7.70
N PRO A 3 -26.26 13.82 8.48
CA PRO A 3 -26.18 14.05 9.92
C PRO A 3 -25.57 12.85 10.67
N GLY A 4 -24.53 13.12 11.47
CA GLY A 4 -24.15 12.38 12.68
C GLY A 4 -23.57 10.98 12.52
N LEU A 5 -22.45 10.81 11.79
CA LEU A 5 -21.69 9.56 11.86
C LEU A 5 -21.11 9.40 13.28
N PRO A 6 -21.36 8.29 14.01
CA PRO A 6 -20.83 8.13 15.36
C PRO A 6 -19.28 8.06 15.34
N PRO A 7 -18.61 8.48 16.44
CA PRO A 7 -17.15 8.54 16.50
C PRO A 7 -16.45 7.21 16.19
N SER A 8 -17.08 6.08 16.53
CA SER A 8 -16.57 4.72 16.25
C SER A 8 -16.47 4.40 14.76
N HIS A 9 -17.15 5.13 13.89
CA HIS A 9 -17.05 4.99 12.43
C HIS A 9 -15.94 5.84 11.81
N LEU A 10 -15.37 6.80 12.54
CA LEU A 10 -14.31 7.66 12.01
C LEU A 10 -13.08 6.87 11.53
N PRO A 11 -12.58 5.85 12.26
CA PRO A 11 -11.42 5.08 11.81
C PRO A 11 -11.69 4.33 10.49
N LEU A 12 -12.90 3.77 10.33
CA LEU A 12 -13.32 3.14 9.07
C LEU A 12 -13.43 4.14 7.92
N LEU A 13 -13.98 5.32 8.19
CA LEU A 13 -14.06 6.38 7.17
C LEU A 13 -12.65 6.84 6.74
N LEU A 14 -11.74 7.03 7.69
CA LEU A 14 -10.34 7.39 7.39
C LEU A 14 -9.64 6.28 6.60
N HIS A 15 -9.81 5.01 7.01
CA HIS A 15 -9.31 3.86 6.27
C HIS A 15 -9.82 3.87 4.83
N LEU A 16 -11.14 4.01 4.63
CA LEU A 16 -11.76 4.06 3.30
C LEU A 16 -11.17 5.18 2.43
N LEU A 17 -11.02 6.40 2.99
CA LEU A 17 -10.52 7.56 2.25
C LEU A 17 -9.03 7.41 1.86
N ILE A 18 -8.22 6.81 2.73
CA ILE A 18 -6.78 6.62 2.49
C ILE A 18 -6.52 5.45 1.55
N GLU A 19 -7.21 4.33 1.75
CA GLU A 19 -6.95 3.08 1.02
C GLU A 19 -7.65 3.05 -0.34
N THR A 20 -8.70 3.84 -0.59
CA THR A 20 -9.36 3.86 -1.91
C THR A 20 -8.42 4.35 -3.02
N PRO A 21 -7.76 5.52 -2.92
CA PRO A 21 -6.76 5.95 -3.90
C PRO A 21 -5.60 4.95 -4.02
N ALA A 22 -5.18 4.34 -2.91
CA ALA A 22 -4.13 3.32 -2.92
C ALA A 22 -4.56 2.09 -3.72
N SER A 23 -5.75 1.53 -3.47
CA SER A 23 -6.29 0.37 -4.20
C SER A 23 -6.37 0.62 -5.71
N LEU A 24 -6.81 1.82 -6.10
CA LEU A 24 -6.85 2.23 -7.50
C LEU A 24 -5.44 2.37 -8.10
N SER A 25 -4.47 2.83 -7.33
CA SER A 25 -3.05 2.88 -7.77
C SER A 25 -2.50 1.48 -8.04
N PHE A 26 -2.76 0.51 -7.16
CA PHE A 26 -2.33 -0.89 -7.36
C PHE A 26 -3.03 -1.55 -8.56
N LEU A 27 -4.30 -1.25 -8.82
CA LEU A 27 -5.07 -1.79 -9.94
C LEU A 27 -4.72 -1.15 -11.29
N LEU A 28 -4.66 0.18 -11.34
CA LEU A 28 -4.54 0.94 -12.59
C LEU A 28 -3.09 1.23 -12.97
N ARG A 29 -2.17 1.26 -11.99
CA ARG A 29 -0.75 1.61 -12.19
C ARG A 29 0.17 0.73 -11.34
N PRO A 30 0.11 -0.62 -11.48
CA PRO A 30 0.97 -1.53 -10.71
C PRO A 30 2.46 -1.23 -10.88
N GLU A 31 2.88 -0.72 -12.04
CA GLU A 31 4.28 -0.36 -12.33
C GLU A 31 4.86 0.68 -11.37
N SER A 32 4.02 1.60 -10.88
CA SER A 32 4.44 2.64 -9.94
C SER A 32 4.84 2.09 -8.57
N GLN A 33 4.47 0.83 -8.28
CA GLN A 33 4.74 0.13 -7.03
C GLN A 33 5.99 -0.74 -7.11
N LEU A 34 6.50 -0.98 -8.32
CA LEU A 34 7.73 -1.72 -8.56
C LEU A 34 8.94 -0.78 -8.58
N PRO A 35 10.11 -1.21 -8.09
CA PRO A 35 11.34 -0.49 -8.36
C PRO A 35 11.50 -0.40 -9.88
N LEU A 36 11.76 0.80 -10.42
CA LEU A 36 12.13 0.97 -11.82
C LEU A 36 13.38 0.11 -12.10
N LEU A 37 13.20 -1.07 -12.67
CA LEU A 37 14.27 -1.81 -13.36
C LEU A 37 14.65 -1.09 -14.67
N SER A 38 14.73 0.24 -14.67
CA SER A 38 14.99 1.04 -15.87
C SER A 38 16.49 1.21 -16.17
N TYR A 39 17.35 0.31 -15.67
CA TYR A 39 18.80 0.41 -15.89
C TYR A 39 19.38 -0.69 -16.80
N SER A 40 18.58 -1.41 -17.61
CA SER A 40 19.17 -2.44 -18.49
C SER A 40 18.68 -2.44 -19.94
N SER A 41 17.99 -1.40 -20.41
CA SER A 41 17.55 -1.33 -21.82
C SER A 41 18.36 -0.36 -22.69
N SER A 42 19.34 0.36 -22.12
CA SER A 42 20.12 1.37 -22.85
C SER A 42 21.62 1.06 -22.79
N SER A 43 22.04 -0.04 -23.42
CA SER A 43 23.34 -0.16 -24.13
C SER A 43 23.63 -1.62 -24.51
N SER A 44 23.33 -2.00 -25.75
CA SER A 44 24.15 -2.99 -26.49
C SER A 44 23.70 -3.11 -27.93
N SER A 45 24.00 -2.07 -28.71
CA SER A 45 24.30 -2.20 -30.13
C SER A 45 25.81 -2.41 -30.27
N SER A 46 26.29 -3.65 -30.19
CA SER A 46 27.54 -4.08 -30.85
C SER A 46 27.77 -5.58 -30.71
N SER A 47 28.16 -6.16 -31.84
CA SER A 47 28.33 -7.57 -32.14
C SER A 47 29.38 -8.29 -31.29
N THR A 48 29.05 -9.45 -30.72
CA THR A 48 29.93 -10.64 -30.75
C THR A 48 29.12 -11.91 -30.47
N ARG A 49 29.09 -12.83 -31.45
CA ARG A 49 28.44 -14.15 -31.36
C ARG A 49 29.27 -15.06 -30.43
N SER A 50 28.70 -15.47 -29.30
CA SER A 50 28.88 -16.80 -28.65
C SER A 50 28.28 -16.94 -27.25
N SER A 51 27.58 -15.93 -26.71
CA SER A 51 26.92 -15.96 -25.38
C SER A 51 25.39 -15.75 -25.43
N THR A 52 24.77 -16.05 -26.59
CA THR A 52 23.40 -15.66 -26.92
C THR A 52 22.32 -16.47 -26.18
N SER A 53 22.58 -17.71 -25.76
CA SER A 53 21.56 -18.52 -25.06
C SER A 53 21.27 -18.00 -23.64
N ARG A 54 22.31 -17.68 -22.88
CA ARG A 54 22.20 -17.32 -21.45
C ARG A 54 21.64 -15.91 -21.25
N ALA A 55 21.99 -14.95 -22.12
CA ALA A 55 21.46 -13.59 -22.05
C ALA A 55 19.96 -13.53 -22.40
N THR A 56 19.53 -14.29 -23.43
CA THR A 56 18.11 -14.39 -23.80
C THR A 56 17.29 -15.09 -22.71
N GLU A 57 17.87 -16.08 -22.03
CA GLU A 57 17.22 -16.78 -20.92
C GLU A 57 17.03 -15.87 -19.68
N ILE A 58 18.05 -15.10 -19.29
CA ILE A 58 17.96 -14.14 -18.18
C ILE A 58 16.89 -13.09 -18.43
N THR A 59 16.85 -12.47 -19.63
CA THR A 59 15.83 -11.47 -19.97
C THR A 59 14.41 -12.05 -19.92
N LYS A 60 14.24 -13.29 -20.37
CA LYS A 60 12.94 -13.98 -20.34
C LYS A 60 12.49 -14.27 -18.91
N ILE A 61 13.42 -14.66 -18.03
CA ILE A 61 13.14 -14.88 -16.60
C ILE A 61 12.72 -13.55 -15.94
N THR A 62 13.50 -12.48 -16.11
CA THR A 62 13.19 -11.16 -15.54
C THR A 62 11.86 -10.59 -16.05
N GLN A 63 11.52 -10.80 -17.32
CA GLN A 63 10.25 -10.38 -17.90
C GLN A 63 9.07 -11.19 -17.33
N ARG A 64 9.26 -12.48 -17.07
CA ARG A 64 8.25 -13.30 -16.42
C ARG A 64 8.04 -12.85 -14.98
N GLU A 65 9.12 -12.65 -14.22
CA GLU A 65 9.06 -12.17 -12.83
C GLU A 65 8.36 -10.81 -12.72
N SER A 66 8.63 -9.88 -13.64
CA SER A 66 7.93 -8.59 -13.67
C SER A 66 6.44 -8.74 -13.99
N THR A 67 6.08 -9.66 -14.89
CA THR A 67 4.68 -9.96 -15.21
C THR A 67 3.95 -10.55 -14.00
N GLU A 68 4.53 -11.54 -13.32
CA GLU A 68 3.95 -12.15 -12.12
C GLU A 68 3.80 -11.12 -10.99
N ALA A 69 4.82 -10.27 -10.78
CA ALA A 69 4.75 -9.20 -9.78
C ALA A 69 3.59 -8.23 -10.04
N ARG A 70 3.34 -7.88 -11.31
CA ARG A 70 2.20 -7.03 -11.70
C ARG A 70 0.86 -7.70 -11.42
N LEU A 71 0.72 -8.98 -11.74
CA LEU A 71 -0.51 -9.74 -11.46
C LEU A 71 -0.79 -9.81 -9.95
N ILE A 72 0.25 -10.07 -9.16
CA ILE A 72 0.18 -10.06 -7.69
C ILE A 72 -0.27 -8.68 -7.19
N LEU A 73 0.33 -7.60 -7.69
CA LEU A 73 -0.04 -6.23 -7.31
C LEU A 73 -1.49 -5.88 -7.69
N CYS A 74 -1.95 -6.29 -8.88
CA CYS A 74 -3.34 -6.11 -9.29
C CYS A 74 -4.31 -6.89 -8.39
N ASN A 75 -3.97 -8.14 -8.03
CA ASN A 75 -4.79 -8.93 -7.09
C ASN A 75 -4.85 -8.27 -5.70
N PHE A 76 -3.74 -7.72 -5.20
CA PHE A 76 -3.73 -6.95 -3.97
C PHE A 76 -4.58 -5.68 -4.08
N GLY A 77 -4.51 -4.96 -5.21
CA GLY A 77 -5.35 -3.79 -5.46
C GLY A 77 -6.84 -4.14 -5.49
N GLY A 78 -7.21 -5.25 -6.14
CA GLY A 78 -8.59 -5.76 -6.17
C GLY A 78 -9.08 -6.18 -4.78
N LEU A 79 -8.24 -6.84 -3.99
CA LEU A 79 -8.54 -7.19 -2.60
C LEU A 79 -8.77 -5.93 -1.75
N LEU A 80 -7.93 -4.91 -1.86
CA LEU A 80 -8.10 -3.64 -1.15
C LEU A 80 -9.39 -2.93 -1.56
N LEU A 81 -9.71 -2.93 -2.85
CA LEU A 81 -10.96 -2.35 -3.34
C LEU A 81 -12.18 -3.11 -2.78
N ALA A 82 -12.14 -4.44 -2.74
CA ALA A 82 -13.20 -5.25 -2.14
C ALA A 82 -13.38 -4.95 -0.65
N VAL A 83 -12.28 -4.81 0.11
CA VAL A 83 -12.33 -4.39 1.52
C VAL A 83 -12.93 -2.99 1.65
N ASN A 84 -12.54 -2.04 0.81
CA ASN A 84 -13.10 -0.69 0.79
C ASN A 84 -14.61 -0.69 0.50
N LEU A 85 -15.10 -1.56 -0.39
CA LEU A 85 -16.53 -1.72 -0.64
C LEU A 85 -17.28 -2.29 0.56
N VAL A 86 -16.69 -3.27 1.27
CA VAL A 86 -17.26 -3.77 2.54
C VAL A 86 -17.33 -2.64 3.57
N VAL A 87 -16.27 -1.86 3.72
CA VAL A 87 -16.25 -0.70 4.64
C VAL A 87 -17.31 0.34 4.25
N ALA A 88 -17.42 0.68 2.97
CA ALA A 88 -18.45 1.60 2.49
C ALA A 88 -19.87 1.05 2.76
N TYR A 89 -20.09 -0.25 2.57
CA TYR A 89 -21.36 -0.89 2.88
C TYR A 89 -21.69 -0.85 4.38
N LEU A 90 -20.71 -1.09 5.26
CA LEU A 90 -20.91 -0.98 6.71
C LEU A 90 -21.24 0.46 7.14
N LEU A 91 -20.61 1.46 6.52
CA LEU A 91 -20.82 2.87 6.82
C LEU A 91 -22.17 3.39 6.30
N PHE A 92 -22.57 3.01 5.08
CA PHE A 92 -23.68 3.65 4.36
C PHE A 92 -24.83 2.72 3.96
N GLY A 93 -24.62 1.40 3.94
CA GLY A 93 -25.55 0.42 3.36
C GLY A 93 -26.49 -0.28 4.36
N LEU A 94 -26.23 -0.20 5.67
CA LEU A 94 -26.98 -0.93 6.70
C LEU A 94 -28.25 -0.22 7.21
N GLY A 95 -28.98 0.49 6.34
CA GLY A 95 -30.12 1.36 6.69
C GLY A 95 -31.37 0.69 7.29
N GLY A 96 -31.29 -0.58 7.73
CA GLY A 96 -32.41 -1.32 8.33
C GLY A 96 -31.99 -2.36 9.38
N ILE A 97 -30.72 -2.37 9.80
CA ILE A 97 -30.23 -3.25 10.87
C ILE A 97 -30.25 -2.47 12.20
N PRO A 98 -30.65 -3.09 13.33
CA PRO A 98 -30.53 -2.47 14.64
C PRO A 98 -29.12 -1.95 14.92
N ASP A 99 -29.02 -0.74 15.48
CA ASP A 99 -27.73 -0.08 15.73
C ASP A 99 -26.79 -0.88 16.63
N GLU A 100 -27.33 -1.69 17.54
CA GLU A 100 -26.58 -2.59 18.41
C GLU A 100 -25.81 -3.66 17.62
N VAL A 101 -26.50 -4.38 16.71
CA VAL A 101 -25.91 -5.42 15.87
C VAL A 101 -24.92 -4.80 14.89
N LYS A 102 -25.28 -3.65 14.32
CA LYS A 102 -24.41 -2.88 13.43
C LYS A 102 -23.11 -2.49 14.16
N GLY A 103 -23.21 -1.99 15.38
CA GLY A 103 -22.07 -1.57 16.20
C GLY A 103 -21.10 -2.72 16.48
N GLU A 104 -21.60 -3.91 16.83
CA GLU A 104 -20.76 -5.08 17.06
C GLU A 104 -20.01 -5.55 15.81
N VAL A 105 -20.69 -5.61 14.67
CA VAL A 105 -20.08 -5.99 13.39
C VAL A 105 -19.03 -4.97 12.98
N VAL A 106 -19.37 -3.68 13.03
CA VAL A 106 -18.44 -2.57 12.78
C VAL A 106 -17.22 -2.70 13.67
N ARG A 107 -17.41 -2.94 14.97
CA ARG A 107 -16.32 -3.07 15.93
C ARG A 107 -15.39 -4.24 15.58
N GLY A 108 -15.96 -5.42 15.33
CA GLY A 108 -15.19 -6.61 14.96
C GLY A 108 -14.40 -6.41 13.66
N VAL A 109 -15.03 -5.87 12.62
CA VAL A 109 -14.37 -5.59 11.34
C VAL A 109 -13.28 -4.54 11.49
N THR A 110 -13.54 -3.47 12.24
CA THR A 110 -12.55 -2.42 12.52
C THR A 110 -11.33 -2.99 13.27
N GLY A 111 -11.57 -3.85 14.27
CA GLY A 111 -10.51 -4.56 14.98
C GLY A 111 -9.66 -5.44 14.06
N CYS A 112 -10.28 -6.23 13.18
CA CYS A 112 -9.54 -7.05 12.21
C CYS A 112 -8.71 -6.19 11.23
N LEU A 113 -9.27 -5.08 10.74
CA LEU A 113 -8.57 -4.16 9.85
C LEU A 113 -7.39 -3.44 10.52
N SER A 114 -7.38 -3.31 11.85
CA SER A 114 -6.21 -2.77 12.56
C SER A 114 -4.95 -3.63 12.33
N VAL A 115 -5.10 -4.95 12.21
CA VAL A 115 -3.98 -5.89 11.96
C VAL A 115 -3.39 -5.66 10.57
N TYR A 116 -4.23 -5.32 9.58
CA TYR A 116 -3.75 -5.00 8.24
C TYR A 116 -2.74 -3.83 8.25
N HIS A 117 -2.91 -2.85 9.14
CA HIS A 117 -1.99 -1.70 9.21
C HIS A 117 -0.58 -2.05 9.71
N LEU A 118 -0.36 -3.24 10.29
CA LEU A 118 0.98 -3.73 10.63
C LEU A 118 1.88 -3.91 9.41
N PHE A 119 1.30 -4.34 8.28
CA PHE A 119 2.05 -4.62 7.05
C PHE A 119 2.61 -3.36 6.35
N PRO A 120 1.84 -2.29 6.10
CA PRO A 120 2.39 -1.05 5.54
C PRO A 120 3.34 -0.35 6.50
N MET A 121 3.13 -0.45 7.83
CA MET A 121 4.11 0.02 8.83
C MET A 121 5.44 -0.74 8.71
N TRP A 122 5.40 -2.06 8.65
CA TRP A 122 6.60 -2.89 8.46
C TRP A 122 7.32 -2.53 7.14
N ARG A 123 6.56 -2.35 6.05
CA ARG A 123 7.09 -1.93 4.75
C ARG A 123 7.81 -0.57 4.84
N ALA A 124 7.17 0.42 5.46
CA ALA A 124 7.76 1.75 5.65
C ALA A 124 9.02 1.69 6.55
N TRP A 125 8.97 0.87 7.60
CA TRP A 125 10.11 0.67 8.50
C TRP A 125 11.31 0.02 7.80
N LYS A 126 11.09 -0.99 6.96
CA LYS A 126 12.16 -1.57 6.13
C LYS A 126 12.78 -0.52 5.21
N ARG A 127 11.98 0.32 4.55
CA ARG A 127 12.50 1.41 3.70
C ARG A 127 13.36 2.40 4.48
N MET A 128 12.93 2.80 5.68
CA MET A 128 13.72 3.67 6.56
C MET A 128 15.04 3.03 7.02
N LYS A 129 15.05 1.72 7.31
CA LYS A 129 16.28 0.99 7.67
C LYS A 129 17.26 0.91 6.51
N MET A 130 16.78 0.64 5.29
CA MET A 130 17.61 0.60 4.08
C MET A 130 18.21 1.96 3.75
N ALA A 131 17.44 3.05 3.90
CA ALA A 131 17.93 4.41 3.70
C ALA A 131 19.07 4.80 4.67
N LYS A 132 19.03 4.30 5.92
CA LYS A 132 20.11 4.51 6.91
C LYS A 132 21.37 3.71 6.63
N GLN A 133 21.27 2.62 5.88
CA GLN A 133 22.39 1.72 5.57
C GLN A 133 23.10 2.05 4.26
N ALA A 134 22.57 2.99 3.46
CA ALA A 134 23.24 3.45 2.24
C ALA A 134 24.59 4.09 2.61
N PRO A 135 25.74 3.46 2.27
CA PRO A 135 27.03 4.01 2.60
C PRO A 135 27.30 5.23 1.71
N GLY A 136 27.44 6.40 2.33
CA GLY A 136 27.98 7.61 1.70
C GLY A 136 26.94 8.62 1.22
N LYS A 137 26.70 9.64 2.04
CA LYS A 137 26.56 11.05 1.59
C LYS A 137 26.70 12.00 2.76
N GLY A 138 27.95 12.18 3.19
CA GLY A 138 28.38 13.49 3.66
C GLY A 138 28.56 14.37 2.44
N GLU A 139 27.51 15.03 1.98
CA GLU A 139 27.59 16.29 1.23
C GLU A 139 26.18 16.80 0.94
N LYS A 140 26.00 18.11 1.20
CA LYS A 140 24.80 18.89 0.85
C LYS A 140 24.65 18.91 -0.67
N GLY A 141 24.02 17.89 -1.22
CA GLY A 141 23.59 17.85 -2.61
C GLY A 141 22.21 17.21 -2.67
N LYS A 142 21.18 18.03 -2.91
CA LYS A 142 19.81 17.63 -3.27
C LYS A 142 19.88 16.68 -4.48
N ALA A 143 20.11 15.39 -4.25
CA ALA A 143 19.65 14.37 -5.15
C ALA A 143 18.16 14.23 -4.84
N VAL A 144 17.33 14.76 -5.73
CA VAL A 144 15.89 14.53 -5.72
C VAL A 144 15.72 13.03 -5.97
N ASP A 145 15.65 12.28 -4.88
CA ASP A 145 15.29 10.88 -4.89
C ASP A 145 13.81 10.83 -5.28
N GLU A 146 13.52 10.21 -6.42
CA GLU A 146 12.17 10.04 -6.97
C GLU A 146 11.20 9.34 -5.98
N THR A 147 11.70 8.82 -4.86
CA THR A 147 10.87 8.36 -3.72
C THR A 147 10.19 9.48 -2.92
N GLU A 148 10.54 10.77 -3.12
CA GLU A 148 9.83 11.93 -2.55
C GLU A 148 8.44 12.16 -3.18
N LYS A 149 8.08 11.48 -4.28
CA LYS A 149 6.81 11.71 -4.98
C LYS A 149 5.61 10.98 -4.37
N THR A 150 5.79 10.25 -3.27
CA THR A 150 4.66 9.82 -2.43
C THR A 150 4.43 10.91 -1.40
N LEU A 151 3.24 11.52 -1.38
CA LEU A 151 2.85 12.57 -0.43
C LEU A 151 3.32 12.21 1.00
N GLY A 152 4.49 12.73 1.41
CA GLY A 152 5.07 12.58 2.74
C GLY A 152 6.23 11.58 2.97
N GLY A 153 6.64 10.78 1.98
CA GLY A 153 7.77 9.84 2.16
C GLY A 153 7.55 8.72 3.20
N PRO A 154 8.56 7.86 3.44
CA PRO A 154 8.40 6.64 4.26
C PRO A 154 8.01 6.91 5.72
N LEU A 155 8.47 8.01 6.31
CA LEU A 155 8.16 8.35 7.70
C LEU A 155 6.69 8.75 7.88
N ILE A 156 6.16 9.63 7.02
CA ILE A 156 4.75 10.03 7.10
C ILE A 156 3.85 8.83 6.84
N HIS A 157 4.21 7.98 5.86
CA HIS A 157 3.48 6.74 5.61
C HIS A 157 3.41 5.83 6.85
N PHE A 158 4.52 5.69 7.59
CA PHE A 158 4.54 4.95 8.84
C PHE A 158 3.61 5.57 9.90
N LEU A 159 3.71 6.89 10.11
CA LEU A 159 2.91 7.60 11.13
C LEU A 159 1.41 7.55 10.83
N VAL A 160 1.01 7.70 9.57
CA VAL A 160 -0.39 7.62 9.15
C VAL A 160 -0.97 6.25 9.47
N HIS A 161 -0.28 5.16 9.07
CA HIS A 161 -0.77 3.82 9.36
C HIS A 161 -0.71 3.45 10.84
N LEU A 162 0.27 3.97 11.59
CA LEU A 162 0.31 3.82 13.03
C LEU A 162 -0.91 4.48 13.69
N LEU A 163 -1.21 5.72 13.34
CA LEU A 163 -2.35 6.45 13.90
C LEU A 163 -3.68 5.76 13.56
N VAL A 164 -3.91 5.45 12.27
CA VAL A 164 -5.13 4.78 11.83
C VAL A 164 -5.25 3.40 12.45
N GLY A 165 -4.18 2.61 12.47
CA GLY A 165 -4.16 1.29 13.09
C GLY A 165 -4.48 1.32 14.59
N MET A 166 -3.90 2.27 15.32
CA MET A 166 -4.19 2.44 16.75
C MET A 166 -5.64 2.88 17.02
N LEU A 167 -6.18 3.80 16.21
CA LEU A 167 -7.59 4.20 16.32
C LEU A 167 -8.53 3.04 16.04
N MET A 168 -8.27 2.27 14.98
CA MET A 168 -9.07 1.09 14.63
C MET A 168 -8.95 -0.02 15.70
N GLY A 169 -7.75 -0.25 16.23
CA GLY A 169 -7.54 -1.20 17.32
C GLY A 169 -8.25 -0.79 18.61
N GLY A 170 -8.23 0.51 18.94
CA GLY A 170 -8.95 1.07 20.07
C GLY A 170 -10.46 0.83 19.97
N VAL A 171 -11.07 1.14 18.81
CA VAL A 171 -12.48 0.80 18.54
C VAL A 171 -12.70 -0.70 18.65
N GLY A 172 -11.88 -1.52 17.98
CA GLY A 172 -12.00 -2.98 17.99
C GLY A 172 -11.99 -3.62 19.38
N LEU A 173 -11.19 -3.07 20.30
CA LEU A 173 -11.13 -3.50 21.70
C LEU A 173 -12.23 -2.89 22.59
N GLY A 174 -13.05 -1.96 22.07
CA GLY A 174 -14.07 -1.24 22.84
C GLY A 174 -13.50 -0.17 23.77
N LEU A 175 -12.32 0.37 23.45
CA LEU A 175 -11.66 1.45 24.21
C LEU A 175 -12.04 2.85 23.70
N LEU A 176 -12.70 2.94 22.54
CA LEU A 176 -13.17 4.15 21.84
C LEU A 176 -14.56 3.88 21.27
#